data_AF-A0A3P7LX82-F1
#
_entry.id   AF-A0A3P7LX82-F1
#
_cell.length_a   1.000
_cell.length_b   1.000
_cell.length_c   1.000
_cell.angle_alpha   90.00
_cell.angle_beta   90.00
_cell.angle_gamma   90.00
#
_symmetry.space_group_name_H-M   'P 1'
#
loop_
_entity.id
_entity.type
_entity.pdbx_description
1 polymer ?
#
loop_
_entity_poly.entity_id
_entity_poly.type
_entity_poly.pdbx_seq_one_letter_code
_entity_poly.pdbx_strand_id
1 'polypeptide(L)'
;MLYPNGTVWVNYRVRVKGPCIMDLSNFPMDVQTCNLIYESFNYNNQEVRMRWINSNPVYAVSEILLPDFILINITATRRMEKYPAGMWDELHVNLTFERRCIWYFMQAYVPTYLTIFISWVSFSLGPRAIPARTMLGVNALLAMIFQFGNIMRNLPRVSYIKAIDIWMLVSMTFIFSSLIELAIIGSKVKDMENSQRPKKPHCKN
;
A
#
# COMPACT_ATOMS: atom_id res chain seq x y z
N MET A 1 -32.04 32.93 -0.63
CA MET A 1 -33.22 33.38 -1.39
C MET A 1 -34.45 33.09 -0.55
N LEU A 2 -35.39 34.02 -0.46
CA LEU A 2 -36.60 33.88 0.35
C LEU A 2 -37.79 33.83 -0.62
N TYR A 3 -38.56 32.75 -0.57
CA TYR A 3 -39.70 32.54 -1.46
C TYR A 3 -40.98 33.12 -0.84
N PRO A 4 -41.99 33.52 -1.66
CA PRO A 4 -43.24 34.08 -1.15
C PRO A 4 -44.03 33.16 -0.22
N ASN A 5 -43.81 31.84 -0.30
CA ASN A 5 -44.42 30.83 0.57
C ASN A 5 -43.69 30.65 1.93
N GLY A 6 -42.72 31.51 2.24
CA GLY A 6 -41.90 31.43 3.46
C GLY A 6 -40.74 30.42 3.39
N THR A 7 -40.53 29.73 2.27
CA THR A 7 -39.37 28.83 2.10
C THR A 7 -38.08 29.65 2.01
N VAL A 8 -37.04 29.20 2.70
CA VAL A 8 -35.71 29.84 2.68
C VAL A 8 -34.72 28.90 1.99
N TRP A 9 -34.08 29.40 0.93
CA TRP A 9 -32.95 28.74 0.29
C TRP A 9 -31.65 29.34 0.78
N VAL A 10 -30.76 28.49 1.28
CA VAL A 10 -29.44 28.87 1.77
C VAL A 10 -28.39 28.07 1.04
N ASN A 11 -27.31 28.75 0.61
CA ASN A 11 -26.18 28.14 -0.09
C ASN A 11 -24.88 28.60 0.58
N TYR A 12 -24.03 27.63 0.91
CA TYR A 12 -22.73 27.87 1.52
C TYR A 12 -21.63 27.19 0.71
N ARG A 13 -20.51 27.89 0.53
CA ARG A 13 -19.27 27.30 0.03
C ARG A 13 -18.37 27.00 1.22
N VAL A 14 -18.17 25.71 1.52
CA VAL A 14 -17.38 25.27 2.66
C VAL A 14 -16.23 24.37 2.21
N ARG A 15 -15.11 24.42 2.94
CA ARG A 15 -14.02 23.45 2.84
C ARG A 15 -14.08 22.56 4.07
N VAL A 16 -14.42 21.30 3.87
CA VAL A 16 -14.54 20.32 4.95
C VAL A 16 -13.30 19.42 4.95
N LYS A 17 -12.76 19.16 6.15
CA LYS A 17 -11.72 18.15 6.37
C LYS A 17 -12.21 17.24 7.48
N GLY A 18 -12.52 15.99 7.12
CA GLY A 18 -12.98 14.97 8.05
C GLY A 18 -11.96 13.84 8.20
N PRO A 19 -12.06 13.02 9.26
CA PRO A 19 -11.35 11.76 9.33
C PRO A 19 -11.88 10.80 8.25
N CYS A 20 -10.99 10.02 7.67
CA CYS A 20 -11.36 8.90 6.81
C CYS A 20 -10.56 7.68 7.26
N ILE A 21 -11.28 6.62 7.62
CA ILE A 21 -10.67 5.35 8.02
C ILE A 21 -10.37 4.58 6.75
N MET A 22 -9.09 4.38 6.47
CA MET A 22 -8.62 3.68 5.28
C MET A 22 -8.17 2.26 5.62
N ASP A 23 -8.57 1.29 4.81
CA ASP A 23 -8.08 -0.08 4.87
C ASP A 23 -7.02 -0.33 3.78
N LEU A 24 -5.77 -0.43 4.20
CA LEU A 24 -4.60 -0.57 3.32
C LEU A 24 -4.18 -2.03 3.14
N SER A 25 -4.99 -3.01 3.57
CA SER A 25 -4.68 -4.45 3.47
C SER A 25 -4.31 -4.85 2.03
N ASN A 26 -5.05 -4.36 1.04
CA ASN A 26 -4.85 -4.63 -0.38
C ASN A 26 -3.94 -3.61 -1.11
N PHE A 27 -3.21 -2.78 -0.37
CA PHE A 27 -2.35 -1.77 -0.97
C PHE A 27 -1.31 -2.37 -1.94
N PRO A 28 -1.10 -1.80 -3.15
CA PRO A 28 -1.66 -0.54 -3.67
C PRO A 28 -2.95 -0.67 -4.49
N MET A 29 -3.53 -1.87 -4.60
CA MET A 29 -4.76 -2.16 -5.35
C MET A 29 -5.99 -2.08 -4.42
N ASP A 30 -6.10 -0.98 -3.70
CA ASP A 30 -7.12 -0.73 -2.69
C ASP A 30 -8.21 0.24 -3.17
N VAL A 31 -9.41 0.04 -2.64
CA VAL A 31 -10.56 0.95 -2.77
C VAL A 31 -10.86 1.52 -1.40
N GLN A 32 -10.93 2.84 -1.30
CA GLN A 32 -11.17 3.56 -0.06
C GLN A 32 -12.54 4.22 -0.10
N THR A 33 -13.34 4.05 0.95
CA THR A 33 -14.61 4.76 1.08
C THR A 33 -14.55 5.72 2.25
N CYS A 34 -14.62 7.01 1.95
CA CYS A 34 -14.65 8.06 2.96
C CYS A 34 -16.07 8.58 3.12
N ASN A 35 -16.52 8.71 4.36
CA ASN A 35 -17.85 9.23 4.69
C ASN A 35 -17.77 10.68 5.19
N LEU A 36 -18.75 11.47 4.78
CA LEU A 36 -19.05 12.79 5.33
C LEU A 36 -20.44 12.72 5.93
N ILE A 37 -20.56 13.08 7.20
CA ILE A 37 -21.82 13.04 7.95
C ILE A 37 -22.22 14.48 8.24
N TYR A 38 -23.43 14.83 7.85
CA TYR A 38 -24.07 16.10 8.22
C TYR A 38 -25.21 15.81 9.18
N GLU A 39 -25.20 16.49 10.32
CA GLU A 39 -26.21 16.37 11.35
C GLU A 39 -26.43 17.72 12.03
N SER A 40 -27.57 17.84 12.72
CA SER A 40 -27.84 18.96 13.59
C SER A 40 -27.16 18.73 14.94
N PHE A 41 -26.34 19.69 15.38
CA PHE A 41 -25.60 19.57 16.64
C PHE A 41 -26.52 19.61 17.87
N ASN A 42 -27.52 20.50 17.88
CA ASN A 42 -28.37 20.74 19.06
C ASN A 42 -29.78 20.16 18.96
N TYR A 43 -30.36 20.17 17.76
CA TYR A 43 -31.77 19.84 17.57
C TYR A 43 -31.93 18.40 17.10
N ASN A 44 -32.80 17.66 17.78
CA ASN A 44 -33.12 16.28 17.43
C ASN A 44 -34.11 16.19 16.25
N ASN A 45 -34.49 14.98 15.87
CA ASN A 45 -35.41 14.76 14.76
C ASN A 45 -36.88 15.14 15.06
N GLN A 46 -37.25 15.52 16.28
CA GLN A 46 -38.59 16.03 16.57
C GLN A 46 -38.68 17.52 16.26
N GLU A 47 -37.56 18.24 16.37
CA GLU A 47 -37.46 19.67 16.11
C GLU A 47 -37.03 19.96 14.66
N VAL A 48 -36.00 19.26 14.17
CA VAL A 48 -35.43 19.48 12.83
C VAL A 48 -35.34 18.16 12.07
N ARG A 49 -36.08 18.07 10.96
CA ARG A 49 -35.99 16.94 10.02
C ARG A 49 -35.03 17.25 8.88
N MET A 50 -33.95 16.49 8.78
CA MET A 50 -32.99 16.60 7.67
C MET A 50 -33.32 15.56 6.60
N ARG A 51 -33.41 15.99 5.33
CA ARG A 51 -33.69 15.12 4.19
C ARG A 51 -32.93 15.60 2.96
N TRP A 52 -32.52 14.66 2.13
CA TRP A 52 -32.02 14.93 0.79
C TRP A 52 -33.17 15.39 -0.12
N ILE A 53 -32.92 16.39 -0.96
CA ILE A 53 -33.96 16.99 -1.81
C ILE A 53 -34.38 16.05 -2.95
N ASN A 54 -33.41 15.37 -3.56
CA ASN A 54 -33.59 14.49 -4.73
C ASN A 54 -32.96 13.11 -4.46
N SER A 55 -33.18 12.17 -5.38
CA SER A 55 -32.54 10.84 -5.37
C SER A 55 -31.01 10.90 -5.55
N ASN A 56 -30.52 11.84 -6.36
CA ASN A 56 -29.09 12.13 -6.54
C ASN A 56 -28.76 13.54 -6.01
N PRO A 57 -28.71 13.72 -4.69
CA PRO A 57 -28.59 15.05 -4.08
C PRO A 57 -27.16 15.60 -4.09
N VAL A 58 -26.15 14.73 -4.24
CA VAL A 58 -24.73 15.08 -4.25
C VAL A 58 -24.14 14.71 -5.60
N TYR A 59 -23.56 15.69 -6.27
CA TYR A 59 -22.86 15.52 -7.54
C TYR A 59 -21.64 16.44 -7.59
N ALA A 60 -20.63 16.03 -8.35
CA ALA A 60 -19.47 16.86 -8.61
C ALA A 60 -19.84 17.94 -9.64
N VAL A 61 -19.54 19.20 -9.35
CA VAL A 61 -19.79 20.33 -10.27
C VAL A 61 -18.80 20.33 -11.44
N SER A 62 -17.59 19.84 -11.19
CA SER A 62 -16.51 19.71 -12.17
C SER A 62 -15.81 18.37 -11.98
N GLU A 63 -15.03 17.95 -12.97
CA GLU A 63 -14.20 16.75 -12.86
C GLU A 63 -13.23 16.89 -11.68
N ILE A 64 -13.24 15.91 -10.77
CA ILE A 64 -12.40 15.91 -9.58
C ILE A 64 -11.16 15.07 -9.89
N LEU A 65 -10.07 15.74 -10.26
CA LEU A 65 -8.79 15.10 -10.57
C LEU A 65 -7.90 15.06 -9.32
N LEU A 66 -7.71 13.86 -8.76
CA LEU A 66 -6.73 13.61 -7.72
C LEU A 66 -5.48 12.94 -8.32
N PRO A 67 -4.26 13.31 -7.88
CA PRO A 67 -3.02 12.69 -8.37
C PRO A 67 -2.93 11.20 -8.10
N ASP A 68 -3.34 10.77 -6.90
CA ASP A 68 -3.16 9.38 -6.43
C ASP A 68 -4.44 8.54 -6.47
N PHE A 69 -5.60 9.19 -6.65
CA PHE A 69 -6.91 8.55 -6.58
C PHE A 69 -7.81 8.92 -7.75
N ILE A 70 -8.82 8.10 -7.98
CA ILE A 70 -9.92 8.34 -8.91
C ILE A 70 -11.21 8.20 -8.11
N LEU A 71 -12.10 9.19 -8.21
CA LEU A 71 -13.41 9.09 -7.60
C LEU A 71 -14.29 8.17 -8.47
N ILE A 72 -14.67 7.01 -7.93
CA ILE A 72 -15.49 6.01 -8.64
C ILE A 72 -16.98 6.32 -8.46
N ASN A 73 -17.39 6.59 -7.22
CA ASN A 73 -18.80 6.68 -6.88
C ASN A 73 -19.05 7.65 -5.73
N ILE A 74 -20.21 8.29 -5.76
CA ILE A 74 -20.76 9.11 -4.68
C ILE A 74 -22.14 8.54 -4.34
N THR A 75 -22.34 8.16 -3.09
CA THR A 75 -23.65 7.71 -2.60
C THR A 75 -24.10 8.58 -1.45
N ALA A 76 -25.37 8.98 -1.47
CA ALA A 76 -25.97 9.79 -0.42
C ALA A 76 -27.09 8.99 0.24
N THR A 77 -27.05 8.85 1.56
CA THR A 77 -28.07 8.14 2.33
C THR A 77 -28.49 8.98 3.52
N ARG A 78 -29.69 8.71 4.03
CA ARG A 78 -30.18 9.28 5.29
C ARG A 78 -30.30 8.15 6.29
N ARG A 79 -29.80 8.37 7.50
CA ARG A 79 -29.88 7.43 8.62
C ARG A 79 -30.53 8.13 9.81
N MET A 80 -31.16 7.34 10.67
CA MET A 80 -31.66 7.83 11.96
C MET A 80 -30.80 7.17 13.03
N GLU A 81 -30.11 7.99 13.80
CA GLU A 81 -29.17 7.51 14.82
C GLU A 81 -29.69 7.84 16.22
N LYS A 82 -29.43 6.96 17.18
CA LYS A 82 -29.91 7.11 18.55
C LYS A 82 -28.78 7.67 19.42
N TYR A 83 -29.01 8.84 19.96
CA TYR A 83 -28.16 9.47 20.97
C TYR A 83 -28.82 9.42 22.35
N PRO A 84 -28.07 9.65 23.45
CA PRO A 84 -28.65 9.69 24.80
C PRO A 84 -29.82 10.68 24.94
N ALA A 85 -29.79 11.77 24.18
CA ALA A 85 -30.81 12.83 24.21
C ALA A 85 -31.99 12.60 23.24
N GLY A 86 -32.12 11.42 22.61
CA GLY A 86 -33.15 11.12 21.61
C GLY A 86 -32.64 10.63 20.25
N MET A 87 -33.43 10.84 19.19
CA MET A 87 -33.12 10.38 17.83
C MET A 87 -32.71 11.56 16.92
N TRP A 88 -31.65 11.41 16.14
CA TRP A 88 -31.16 12.40 15.19
C TRP A 88 -31.32 11.91 13.75
N ASP A 89 -31.56 12.83 12.83
CA ASP A 89 -31.46 12.57 11.39
C ASP A 89 -30.03 12.88 10.94
N GLU A 90 -29.32 11.89 10.42
CA GLU A 90 -27.98 12.03 9.85
C GLU A 90 -28.02 11.89 8.33
N LEU A 91 -27.34 12.80 7.63
CA LEU A 91 -27.14 12.76 6.18
C LEU A 91 -25.72 12.30 5.87
N HIS A 92 -25.61 11.09 5.34
CA HIS A 92 -24.34 10.45 5.00
C HIS A 92 -24.04 10.63 3.52
N VAL A 93 -22.82 11.06 3.22
CA VAL A 93 -22.25 11.11 1.88
C VAL A 93 -21.03 10.21 1.84
N ASN A 94 -21.09 9.10 1.12
CA ASN A 94 -19.96 8.19 0.94
C ASN A 94 -19.31 8.47 -0.41
N LEU A 95 -18.02 8.76 -0.36
CA LEU A 95 -17.15 8.99 -1.50
C LEU A 95 -16.23 7.78 -1.64
N THR A 96 -16.37 7.04 -2.74
CA THR A 96 -15.56 5.85 -3.03
C THR A 96 -14.45 6.20 -3.99
N PHE A 97 -13.21 6.00 -3.57
CA PHE A 97 -11.98 6.31 -4.28
C PHE A 97 -11.22 5.04 -4.64
N GLU A 98 -10.75 4.94 -5.88
CA GLU A 98 -9.78 3.93 -6.32
C GLU A 98 -8.37 4.50 -6.31
N ARG A 99 -7.37 3.75 -5.85
CA ARG A 99 -5.98 4.20 -5.95
C ARG A 99 -5.42 3.98 -7.37
N ARG A 100 -4.69 4.97 -7.88
CA ARG A 100 -3.93 4.84 -9.14
C ARG A 100 -2.69 3.97 -8.92
N CYS A 101 -2.76 2.72 -9.37
CA CYS A 101 -1.73 1.70 -9.10
C CYS A 101 -0.44 1.86 -9.92
N ILE A 102 -0.48 2.55 -11.07
CA ILE A 102 0.58 2.51 -12.09
C ILE A 102 1.94 2.99 -11.56
N TRP A 103 1.94 4.03 -10.73
CA TRP A 103 3.16 4.59 -10.14
C TRP A 103 3.80 3.60 -9.18
N TYR A 104 3.01 2.97 -8.30
CA TYR A 104 3.48 1.93 -7.39
C TYR A 104 4.00 0.71 -8.15
N PHE A 105 3.36 0.33 -9.26
CA PHE A 105 3.84 -0.75 -10.12
C PHE A 105 5.24 -0.46 -10.67
N MET A 106 5.41 0.72 -11.28
CA MET A 106 6.68 1.12 -11.88
C MET A 106 7.81 1.31 -10.86
N GLN A 107 7.50 1.80 -9.66
CA GLN A 107 8.52 2.12 -8.66
C GLN A 107 8.80 0.98 -7.66
N ALA A 108 7.82 0.13 -7.37
CA ALA A 108 7.99 -0.99 -6.44
C ALA A 108 8.19 -2.32 -7.17
N TYR A 109 7.26 -2.68 -8.05
CA TYR A 109 7.26 -4.02 -8.65
C TYR A 109 8.36 -4.17 -9.70
N VAL A 110 8.49 -3.24 -10.65
CA VAL A 110 9.51 -3.36 -11.73
C VAL A 110 10.94 -3.50 -11.18
N PRO A 111 11.42 -2.66 -10.23
CA PRO A 111 12.79 -2.81 -9.74
C PRO A 111 13.00 -4.05 -8.86
N THR A 112 11.97 -4.50 -8.12
CA THR A 112 12.07 -5.75 -7.33
C THR A 112 12.18 -6.96 -8.24
N TYR A 113 11.41 -7.01 -9.33
CA TYR A 113 11.53 -8.04 -10.36
C TYR A 113 12.93 -8.07 -10.98
N LEU A 114 13.47 -6.92 -11.40
CA LEU A 114 14.83 -6.85 -11.95
C LEU A 114 15.88 -7.35 -10.94
N THR A 115 15.69 -7.06 -9.66
CA THR A 115 16.59 -7.52 -8.60
C THR A 115 16.52 -9.03 -8.40
N ILE A 116 15.33 -9.62 -8.49
CA ILE A 116 15.15 -11.08 -8.51
C ILE A 116 15.87 -11.69 -9.72
N PHE A 117 15.73 -11.10 -10.92
CA PHE A 117 16.45 -11.58 -12.10
C PHE A 117 17.98 -11.51 -11.93
N ILE A 118 18.51 -10.44 -11.33
CA ILE A 118 19.96 -10.33 -11.03
C ILE A 118 20.39 -11.45 -10.08
N SER A 119 19.56 -11.82 -9.10
CA SER A 119 19.86 -12.95 -8.21
C SER A 119 19.98 -14.27 -8.98
N TRP A 120 19.23 -14.46 -10.07
CA TRP A 120 19.34 -15.66 -10.92
C TRP A 120 20.59 -15.70 -11.78
N VAL A 121 21.08 -14.54 -12.22
CA VAL A 121 22.36 -14.44 -12.97
C VAL A 121 23.51 -15.03 -12.15
N SER A 122 23.42 -14.96 -10.82
CA SER A 122 24.39 -15.63 -9.94
C SER A 122 24.46 -17.14 -10.16
N PHE A 123 23.38 -17.82 -10.58
CA PHE A 123 23.38 -19.26 -10.88
C PHE A 123 24.05 -19.58 -12.23
N SER A 124 23.99 -18.66 -13.19
CA SER A 124 24.60 -18.84 -14.51
C SER A 124 26.13 -18.67 -14.50
N LEU A 125 26.67 -18.03 -13.47
CA LEU A 125 28.11 -17.86 -13.30
C LEU A 125 28.77 -19.16 -12.85
N GLY A 126 29.93 -19.49 -13.45
CA GLY A 126 30.65 -20.73 -13.17
C GLY A 126 31.01 -20.88 -11.67
N PRO A 127 31.06 -22.13 -11.15
CA PRO A 127 31.19 -22.41 -9.71
C PRO A 127 32.50 -21.92 -9.08
N ARG A 128 33.52 -21.61 -9.89
CA ARG A 128 34.82 -21.09 -9.42
C ARG A 128 34.83 -19.58 -9.18
N ALA A 129 33.83 -18.82 -9.65
CA ALA A 129 33.75 -17.36 -9.51
C ALA A 129 33.02 -16.93 -8.21
N ILE A 130 33.41 -17.51 -7.06
CA ILE A 130 32.74 -17.28 -5.76
C ILE A 130 32.64 -15.78 -5.40
N PRO A 131 33.70 -14.95 -5.52
CA PRO A 131 33.63 -13.53 -5.14
C PRO A 131 32.59 -12.74 -5.94
N ALA A 132 32.47 -13.00 -7.25
CA ALA A 132 31.52 -12.32 -8.12
C ALA A 132 30.08 -12.68 -7.75
N ARG A 133 29.82 -13.97 -7.47
CA ARG A 133 28.48 -14.45 -7.07
C ARG A 133 28.04 -13.86 -5.73
N THR A 134 28.93 -13.82 -4.74
CA THR A 134 28.66 -13.21 -3.42
C THR A 134 28.39 -11.72 -3.54
N MET A 135 29.18 -10.99 -4.33
CA MET A 135 28.99 -9.55 -4.54
C MET A 135 27.62 -9.25 -5.16
N LEU A 136 27.20 -10.00 -6.18
CA LEU A 136 25.89 -9.83 -6.81
C LEU A 136 24.74 -10.10 -5.83
N GLY A 137 24.80 -11.20 -5.08
CA GLY A 137 23.74 -11.57 -4.14
C GLY A 137 23.60 -10.60 -2.95
N VAL A 138 24.72 -10.15 -2.37
CA VAL A 138 24.70 -9.19 -1.25
C VAL A 138 24.21 -7.82 -1.71
N ASN A 139 24.66 -7.34 -2.87
CA ASN A 139 24.18 -6.07 -3.42
C ASN A 139 22.69 -6.13 -3.79
N ALA A 140 22.20 -7.25 -4.32
CA ALA A 140 20.78 -7.45 -4.59
C ALA A 140 19.94 -7.40 -3.30
N LEU A 141 20.41 -8.05 -2.22
CA LEU A 141 19.72 -8.02 -0.93
C LEU A 141 19.70 -6.61 -0.33
N LEU A 142 20.84 -5.89 -0.39
CA LEU A 142 20.93 -4.52 0.08
C LEU A 142 20.00 -3.58 -0.70
N ALA A 143 19.94 -3.73 -2.04
CA ALA A 143 19.04 -2.97 -2.90
C ALA A 143 17.57 -3.19 -2.52
N MET A 144 17.17 -4.44 -2.28
CA MET A 144 15.80 -4.78 -1.83
C MET A 144 15.45 -4.17 -0.47
N ILE A 145 16.35 -4.25 0.50
CA ILE A 145 16.14 -3.65 1.84
C ILE A 145 15.98 -2.14 1.72
N PHE A 146 16.83 -1.49 0.91
CA PHE A 146 16.74 -0.05 0.67
C PHE A 146 15.42 0.33 0.00
N GLN A 147 15.00 -0.42 -1.02
CA GLN A 147 13.74 -0.18 -1.73
C GLN A 147 12.53 -0.37 -0.80
N PHE A 148 12.52 -1.41 0.03
CA PHE A 148 11.50 -1.63 1.06
C PHE A 148 11.40 -0.44 2.01
N GLY A 149 12.55 0.05 2.50
CA GLY A 149 12.61 1.24 3.34
C GLY A 149 12.07 2.49 2.64
N ASN A 150 12.40 2.69 1.36
CA ASN A 150 11.91 3.84 0.59
C ASN A 150 10.37 3.81 0.44
N ILE A 151 9.81 2.66 0.11
CA ILE A 151 8.36 2.46 0.00
C ILE A 151 7.70 2.75 1.36
N MET A 152 8.19 2.16 2.45
CA MET A 152 7.61 2.34 3.79
C MET A 152 7.65 3.78 4.30
N ARG A 153 8.58 4.61 3.81
CA ARG A 153 8.64 6.04 4.18
C ARG A 153 7.54 6.87 3.53
N ASN A 154 7.04 6.44 2.37
CA ASN A 154 6.01 7.15 1.63
C ASN A 154 4.58 6.71 2.01
N LEU A 155 4.45 5.64 2.80
CA LEU A 155 3.17 5.11 3.26
C LEU A 155 2.89 5.49 4.72
N PRO A 156 1.61 5.70 5.09
CA PRO A 156 1.24 5.83 6.48
C PRO A 156 1.57 4.56 7.26
N ARG A 157 2.03 4.72 8.51
CA ARG A 157 2.35 3.60 9.38
C ARG A 157 1.05 2.92 9.82
N VAL A 158 0.92 1.66 9.46
CA VAL A 158 -0.16 0.77 9.90
C VAL A 158 0.43 -0.47 10.55
N SER A 159 -0.29 -1.05 11.51
CA SER A 159 0.18 -2.20 12.30
C SER A 159 -0.17 -3.56 11.70
N TYR A 160 -0.94 -3.60 10.61
CA TYR A 160 -1.31 -4.83 9.90
C TYR A 160 -0.50 -5.03 8.63
N ILE A 161 -0.51 -6.28 8.15
CA ILE A 161 0.20 -6.71 6.94
C ILE A 161 -0.54 -6.20 5.70
N LYS A 162 0.20 -5.56 4.79
CA LYS A 162 -0.29 -5.11 3.48
C LYS A 162 0.14 -6.09 2.39
N ALA A 163 -0.58 -6.15 1.28
CA ALA A 163 -0.23 -7.00 0.14
C ALA A 163 1.19 -6.74 -0.39
N ILE A 164 1.62 -5.47 -0.40
CA ILE A 164 3.02 -5.10 -0.75
C ILE A 164 4.05 -5.66 0.24
N ASP A 165 3.72 -5.79 1.53
CA ASP A 165 4.65 -6.33 2.54
C ASP A 165 4.93 -7.81 2.25
N ILE A 166 3.89 -8.57 1.88
CA ILE A 166 3.99 -9.98 1.51
C ILE A 166 4.88 -10.14 0.27
N TRP A 167 4.66 -9.32 -0.76
CA TRP A 167 5.48 -9.32 -1.98
C TRP A 167 6.97 -9.10 -1.67
N MET A 168 7.26 -8.08 -0.84
CA MET A 168 8.62 -7.72 -0.46
C MET A 168 9.29 -8.79 0.42
N LEU A 169 8.54 -9.41 1.33
CA LEU A 169 9.04 -10.51 2.15
C LEU A 169 9.38 -11.75 1.30
N VAL A 170 8.49 -12.16 0.41
CA VAL A 170 8.71 -13.33 -0.47
C VAL A 170 9.94 -13.12 -1.36
N SER A 171 10.06 -11.94 -1.97
CA SER A 171 11.21 -11.61 -2.82
C SER A 171 12.53 -11.50 -2.04
N MET A 172 12.51 -10.96 -0.83
CA MET A 172 13.68 -10.93 0.06
C MET A 172 14.11 -12.34 0.49
N THR A 173 13.15 -13.20 0.86
CA THR A 173 13.41 -14.61 1.19
C THR A 173 14.01 -15.34 -0.01
N PHE A 174 13.52 -15.08 -1.22
CA PHE A 174 14.04 -15.71 -2.43
C PHE A 174 15.53 -15.38 -2.67
N ILE A 175 15.91 -14.10 -2.55
CA ILE A 175 17.31 -13.68 -2.69
C ILE A 175 18.17 -14.26 -1.56
N PHE A 176 17.64 -14.32 -0.34
CA PHE A 176 18.34 -14.95 0.77
C PHE A 176 18.58 -16.45 0.53
N SER A 177 17.61 -17.17 -0.05
CA SER A 177 17.79 -18.55 -0.47
C SER A 177 18.87 -18.72 -1.54
N SER A 178 19.02 -17.76 -2.46
CA SER A 178 20.13 -17.79 -3.44
C SER A 178 21.49 -17.65 -2.75
N LEU A 179 21.60 -16.85 -1.69
CA LEU A 179 22.83 -16.73 -0.90
C LEU A 179 23.16 -18.01 -0.12
N ILE A 180 22.14 -18.71 0.39
CA ILE A 180 22.34 -20.01 1.04
C ILE A 180 22.88 -21.04 0.04
N GLU A 181 22.31 -21.08 -1.17
CA GLU A 181 22.79 -21.94 -2.26
C GLU A 181 24.28 -21.70 -2.55
N LEU A 182 24.68 -20.42 -2.63
CA LEU A 182 26.07 -20.03 -2.82
C LEU A 182 26.99 -20.50 -1.69
N ALA A 183 26.54 -20.43 -0.43
CA ALA A 183 27.30 -20.92 0.71
C ALA A 183 27.53 -22.44 0.64
N ILE A 184 26.51 -23.19 0.17
CA ILE A 184 26.59 -24.65 -0.02
C ILE A 184 27.56 -24.98 -1.16
N ILE A 185 27.47 -24.32 -2.33
CA ILE A 185 28.42 -24.53 -3.44
C ILE A 185 29.84 -24.18 -2.99
N GLY A 186 30.02 -23.05 -2.33
CA GLY A 186 31.35 -22.61 -1.86
C GLY A 186 32.02 -23.63 -0.95
N SER A 187 31.24 -24.25 -0.06
CA SER A 187 31.72 -25.33 0.81
C SER A 187 32.14 -26.57 0.01
N LYS A 188 31.31 -27.03 -0.93
CA LYS A 188 31.63 -28.18 -1.79
C LYS A 188 32.85 -27.96 -2.69
N VAL A 189 33.01 -26.75 -3.24
CA VAL A 189 34.19 -26.40 -4.05
C VAL A 189 35.46 -26.44 -3.20
N LYS A 190 35.41 -25.91 -1.97
CA LYS A 190 36.54 -25.95 -1.02
C LYS A 190 36.92 -27.38 -0.64
N ASP A 191 35.94 -28.26 -0.43
CA ASP A 191 36.19 -29.67 -0.10
C ASP A 191 36.87 -30.41 -1.27
N MET A 192 36.45 -30.16 -2.52
CA MET A 192 37.11 -30.71 -3.71
C MET A 192 38.55 -30.22 -3.85
N GLU A 193 38.81 -28.94 -3.61
CA GLU A 193 40.15 -28.36 -3.68
C GLU A 193 41.08 -28.93 -2.60
N ASN A 194 40.56 -29.17 -1.39
CA ASN A 194 41.29 -29.83 -0.31
C ASN A 194 41.61 -31.29 -0.64
N SER A 195 40.71 -32.03 -1.29
CA SER A 195 40.95 -33.43 -1.68
C SER A 195 42.00 -33.58 -2.79
N GLN A 196 42.23 -32.53 -3.59
CA GLN A 196 43.23 -32.54 -4.67
C GLN A 196 44.62 -32.05 -4.24
N ARG A 197 44.80 -31.55 -3.00
CA ARG A 197 46.13 -31.16 -2.50
C ARG A 197 46.98 -32.42 -2.24
N PRO A 198 48.13 -32.62 -2.93
CA PRO A 198 49.02 -33.73 -2.64
C PRO A 198 49.55 -33.62 -1.21
N LYS A 199 49.50 -34.73 -0.44
CA LYS A 199 50.17 -34.82 0.86
C LYS A 199 51.65 -34.48 0.64
N LYS A 200 52.12 -33.35 1.18
CA LYS A 200 53.55 -33.02 1.16
C LYS A 200 54.32 -34.20 1.76
N PRO A 201 55.35 -34.74 1.08
CA PRO A 201 56.16 -35.80 1.65
C PRO A 201 56.78 -35.30 2.95
N HIS A 202 56.60 -36.09 4.01
CA HIS A 202 57.17 -35.84 5.31
C HIS A 202 58.69 -36.02 5.21
N CYS A 203 59.43 -34.92 5.04
CA CYS A 203 60.88 -34.95 5.18
C CYS A 203 61.21 -35.18 6.67
N LYS A 204 61.56 -36.43 7.00
CA LYS A 204 62.33 -36.74 8.20
C LYS A 204 63.78 -36.33 7.94
N ASN A 205 64.32 -35.49 8.82
CA ASN A 205 65.73 -35.49 9.26
C ASN A 205 65.80 -34.79 10.61
#